data_AF-A0A925Y4S4-F1
#
_entry.id   AF-A0A925Y4S4-F1
#
_cell.length_a   1.000
_cell.length_b   1.000
_cell.length_c   1.000
_cell.angle_alpha   90.00
_cell.angle_beta   90.00
_cell.angle_gamma   90.00
#
_symmetry.space_group_name_H-M   'P 1'
#
loop_
_entity.id
_entity.type
_entity.pdbx_description
1 polymer ?
#
loop_
_entity_poly.entity_id
_entity_poly.type
_entity_poly.pdbx_seq_one_letter_code
_entity_poly.pdbx_strand_id
1 'polypeptide(L)'
;MNPEPPPVPTLSKASLWTVLSIPTLLTLIGNVIVHFTSGDGDYGSNYLVTPMVMFFVILILTPFFNHVVRSRYRGRSLVFLNFGFILGQMMVCLAVWFGSCLLLIS
;
A
#
# COMPACT_ATOMS: atom_id res chain seq x y z
N MET A 1 43.50 -9.79 -16.94
CA MET A 1 42.43 -8.83 -16.61
C MET A 1 41.20 -9.63 -16.21
N ASN A 2 40.82 -9.58 -14.94
CA ASN A 2 39.58 -10.19 -14.49
C ASN A 2 38.43 -9.31 -15.01
N PRO A 3 37.45 -9.82 -15.78
CA PRO A 3 36.33 -9.01 -16.24
C PRO A 3 35.58 -8.45 -15.03
N GLU A 4 35.34 -7.13 -15.03
CA GLU A 4 34.53 -6.51 -13.99
C GLU A 4 33.11 -7.10 -14.01
N PRO A 5 32.52 -7.39 -12.84
CA PRO A 5 31.16 -7.89 -12.77
C PRO A 5 30.20 -6.82 -13.34
N PRO A 6 29.15 -7.25 -14.06
CA PRO A 6 28.19 -6.33 -14.64
C PRO A 6 27.51 -5.47 -13.56
N PRO A 7 27.19 -4.20 -13.85
CA PRO A 7 26.60 -3.30 -12.88
C PRO A 7 25.27 -3.85 -12.38
N VAL A 8 25.06 -3.73 -11.07
CA VAL A 8 23.83 -4.08 -10.37
C VAL A 8 22.65 -3.30 -10.99
N PRO A 9 21.62 -3.95 -11.55
CA PRO A 9 20.44 -3.25 -12.03
C PRO A 9 19.80 -2.43 -10.90
N THR A 10 19.57 -1.15 -11.14
CA THR A 10 19.06 -0.21 -10.14
C THR A 10 17.53 -0.18 -10.15
N LEU A 11 16.94 0.06 -8.97
CA LEU A 11 15.50 0.24 -8.81
C LEU A 11 15.15 1.72 -8.94
N SER A 12 14.06 2.03 -9.65
CA SER A 12 13.51 3.38 -9.65
C SER A 12 12.94 3.69 -8.26
N LYS A 13 13.66 4.50 -7.49
CA LYS A 13 13.24 4.90 -6.14
C LYS A 13 11.88 5.61 -6.18
N ALA A 14 11.68 6.51 -7.15
CA ALA A 14 10.42 7.24 -7.31
C ALA A 14 9.23 6.28 -7.51
N SER A 15 9.37 5.29 -8.40
CA SER A 15 8.30 4.31 -8.67
C SER A 15 8.04 3.41 -7.46
N LEU A 16 9.07 3.10 -6.67
CA LEU A 16 8.91 2.31 -5.46
C LEU A 16 8.18 3.10 -4.37
N TRP A 17 8.55 4.37 -4.17
CA TRP A 17 7.90 5.24 -3.20
C TRP A 17 6.44 5.52 -3.55
N THR A 18 6.10 5.76 -4.82
CA THR A 18 4.71 6.00 -5.23
C THR A 18 3.83 4.79 -4.94
N VAL A 19 4.29 3.59 -5.26
CA VAL A 19 3.52 2.36 -5.05
C VAL A 19 3.31 2.06 -3.56
N LEU A 20 4.28 2.44 -2.73
CA LEU A 20 4.19 2.28 -1.28
C LEU A 20 3.31 3.34 -0.61
N SER A 21 3.25 4.56 -1.15
CA SER A 21 2.52 5.67 -0.55
C SER A 21 1.07 5.78 -1.02
N ILE A 22 0.74 5.29 -2.22
CA ILE A 22 -0.63 5.38 -2.76
C ILE A 22 -1.67 4.74 -1.82
N PRO A 23 -1.52 3.48 -1.35
CA PRO A 23 -2.54 2.85 -0.50
C PRO A 23 -2.72 3.59 0.82
N THR A 24 -1.63 4.07 1.42
CA THR A 24 -1.66 4.74 2.73
C THR A 24 -2.27 6.13 2.63
N LEU A 25 -1.93 6.90 1.60
CA LEU A 25 -2.54 8.21 1.32
C LEU A 25 -4.03 8.06 0.99
N LEU A 26 -4.40 7.08 0.16
CA LEU A 26 -5.80 6.81 -0.15
C LEU A 26 -6.60 6.36 1.08
N THR A 27 -5.99 5.60 1.98
CA THR A 27 -6.63 5.22 3.25
C THR A 27 -6.96 6.46 4.09
N LEU A 28 -5.99 7.37 4.23
CA LEU A 28 -6.17 8.60 5.00
C LEU A 28 -7.25 9.49 4.37
N ILE A 29 -7.16 9.73 3.05
CA ILE A 29 -8.14 10.53 2.30
C ILE A 29 -9.53 9.89 2.39
N GLY A 30 -9.62 8.56 2.22
CA GLY A 30 -10.87 7.81 2.31
C GLY A 30 -11.54 7.99 3.67
N ASN A 31 -10.79 7.90 4.76
CA ASN A 31 -11.32 8.12 6.10
C ASN A 31 -11.77 9.56 6.36
N VAL A 32 -11.06 10.55 5.81
CA VAL A 32 -11.49 11.96 5.87
C VAL A 32 -12.78 12.17 5.10
N ILE A 33 -12.90 11.61 3.89
CA ILE A 33 -14.13 11.68 3.09
C ILE A 33 -15.29 11.05 3.86
N VAL A 34 -15.11 9.81 4.35
CA VAL A 34 -16.13 9.09 5.12
C VAL A 34 -16.60 9.89 6.34
N HIS A 35 -15.68 10.55 7.04
CA HIS A 35 -16.01 11.40 8.18
C HIS A 35 -16.93 12.55 7.79
N PHE A 36 -16.63 13.26 6.70
CA PHE A 36 -17.46 14.37 6.22
C PHE A 36 -18.78 13.95 5.57
N THR A 37 -18.87 12.72 5.05
CA THR A 37 -20.06 12.25 4.33
C THR A 37 -21.01 11.40 5.15
N SER A 38 -20.54 10.81 6.27
CA SER A 38 -21.40 10.00 7.14
C SER A 38 -22.25 10.94 7.99
N GLY A 39 -23.58 10.81 7.90
CA GLY A 39 -24.50 11.46 8.84
C GLY A 39 -24.73 10.61 10.10
N ASP A 40 -25.32 11.23 11.13
CA ASP A 40 -25.50 10.72 12.50
C ASP A 40 -26.02 9.28 12.69
N GLY A 41 -26.60 8.65 11.67
CA GLY A 41 -27.25 7.34 11.77
C GLY A 41 -26.36 6.11 11.57
N ASP A 42 -25.35 6.15 10.70
CA ASP A 42 -24.63 4.95 10.20
C ASP A 42 -23.09 5.07 10.25
N TYR A 43 -22.58 5.86 11.20
CA TYR A 43 -21.15 6.15 11.30
C TYR A 43 -20.26 4.89 11.37
N GLY A 44 -20.61 3.90 12.18
CA GLY A 44 -19.74 2.73 12.41
C GLY A 44 -19.56 1.82 11.19
N SER A 45 -20.61 1.58 10.40
CA SER A 45 -20.54 0.73 9.21
C SER A 45 -19.82 1.41 8.05
N ASN A 46 -19.94 2.73 7.92
CA ASN A 46 -19.33 3.46 6.81
C ASN A 46 -17.80 3.47 6.88
N TYR A 47 -17.21 3.45 8.08
CA TYR A 47 -15.76 3.35 8.24
C TYR A 47 -15.18 2.00 7.81
N LEU A 48 -15.97 0.93 7.79
CA LEU A 48 -15.53 -0.40 7.32
C LEU A 48 -15.34 -0.46 5.80
N VAL A 49 -15.93 0.49 5.07
CA VAL A 49 -15.78 0.59 3.60
C VAL A 49 -14.33 0.91 3.24
N THR A 50 -13.65 1.76 4.01
CA THR A 50 -12.26 2.15 3.72
C THR A 50 -11.30 0.94 3.67
N PRO A 51 -11.16 0.09 4.71
CA PRO A 51 -10.24 -1.04 4.66
C PRO A 51 -10.64 -2.08 3.61
N MET A 52 -11.94 -2.27 3.34
CA MET A 52 -12.44 -3.13 2.25
C MET A 52 -11.95 -2.64 0.88
N VAL A 53 -12.14 -1.36 0.57
CA VAL A 53 -11.68 -0.77 -0.69
C VAL A 53 -10.15 -0.82 -0.79
N MET A 54 -9.44 -0.52 0.29
CA MET A 54 -7.97 -0.54 0.31
C MET A 54 -7.40 -1.93 0.05
N PHE A 55 -8.06 -3.00 0.51
CA PHE A 55 -7.67 -4.36 0.18
C PHE A 55 -7.64 -4.60 -1.34
N PHE A 56 -8.67 -4.19 -2.07
CA PHE A 56 -8.69 -4.30 -3.53
C PHE A 56 -7.65 -3.41 -4.20
N VAL A 57 -7.44 -2.19 -3.70
CA VAL A 57 -6.39 -1.28 -4.20
C VAL A 57 -5.00 -1.93 -4.08
N ILE A 58 -4.69 -2.56 -2.94
CA ILE A 58 -3.42 -3.27 -2.72
C ILE A 58 -3.24 -4.41 -3.73
N LEU A 59 -4.30 -5.19 -4.00
CA LEU A 59 -4.25 -6.27 -4.99
C LEU A 59 -4.02 -5.73 -6.41
N ILE A 60 -4.65 -4.61 -6.78
CA ILE A 60 -4.46 -3.96 -8.09
C ILE A 60 -3.06 -3.35 -8.21
N LEU A 61 -2.47 -2.81 -7.14
CA LEU A 61 -1.12 -2.27 -7.15
C LEU A 61 -0.03 -3.34 -7.11
N THR A 62 -0.33 -4.55 -6.64
CA THR A 62 0.62 -5.67 -6.58
C THR A 62 1.32 -5.97 -7.92
N PRO A 63 0.64 -6.10 -9.08
CA PRO A 63 1.31 -6.30 -10.36
C PRO A 63 2.22 -5.12 -10.75
N PHE A 64 1.86 -3.90 -10.39
CA PHE A 64 2.69 -2.73 -10.64
C PHE A 64 3.94 -2.72 -9.75
N PHE A 65 3.81 -3.08 -8.47
CA PHE A 65 4.95 -3.32 -7.57
C PHE A 65 5.88 -4.39 -8.15
N ASN A 66 5.33 -5.53 -8.59
CA ASN A 66 6.08 -6.61 -9.21
C ASN A 66 6.89 -6.11 -10.41
N HIS A 67 6.27 -5.33 -11.30
CA HIS A 67 6.96 -4.75 -12.45
C HIS A 67 8.16 -3.89 -12.05
N VAL A 68 8.01 -3.06 -11.00
CA VAL A 68 9.09 -2.20 -10.49
C VAL A 68 10.24 -3.02 -9.89
N VAL A 69 9.95 -4.09 -9.16
CA VAL A 69 10.98 -4.87 -8.44
C VAL A 69 11.60 -6.00 -9.26
N ARG A 70 10.95 -6.44 -10.35
CA ARG A 70 11.42 -7.54 -11.22
C ARG A 70 12.73 -7.23 -11.95
N SER A 71 13.12 -5.96 -12.05
CA SER A 71 14.43 -5.57 -12.61
C SER A 71 15.61 -6.08 -11.75
N ARG A 72 15.43 -6.17 -10.43
CA ARG A 72 16.46 -6.58 -9.46
C ARG A 72 16.25 -7.99 -8.93
N TYR A 73 15.00 -8.39 -8.67
CA TYR A 73 14.65 -9.64 -8.01
C TYR A 73 14.01 -10.64 -8.99
N ARG A 74 14.35 -11.92 -8.87
CA ARG A 74 13.84 -13.01 -9.73
C ARG A 74 13.55 -14.28 -8.93
N GLY A 75 12.63 -15.09 -9.44
CA GLY A 75 12.31 -16.40 -8.85
C GLY A 75 11.66 -16.29 -7.47
N ARG A 76 12.14 -17.09 -6.50
CA ARG A 76 11.54 -17.19 -5.16
C ARG A 76 11.60 -15.89 -4.37
N SER A 77 12.68 -15.11 -4.48
CA SER A 77 12.81 -13.83 -3.77
C SER A 77 11.78 -12.80 -4.22
N LEU A 78 11.41 -12.80 -5.51
CA LEU A 78 10.36 -11.93 -6.05
C LEU A 78 8.98 -12.27 -5.45
N VAL A 79 8.68 -13.57 -5.28
CA VAL A 79 7.42 -14.02 -4.67
C VAL A 79 7.34 -13.58 -3.21
N PHE A 80 8.40 -13.81 -2.43
CA PHE A 80 8.47 -13.35 -1.03
C PHE A 80 8.31 -11.83 -0.92
N LEU A 81 8.93 -11.05 -1.82
CA LEU A 81 8.82 -9.59 -1.80
C LEU A 81 7.40 -9.11 -2.09
N ASN A 82 6.68 -9.76 -3.02
CA ASN A 82 5.27 -9.43 -3.29
C ASN A 82 4.36 -9.76 -2.10
N PHE A 83 4.56 -10.92 -1.45
CA PHE A 83 3.82 -11.25 -0.23
C PHE A 83 4.12 -10.26 0.90
N GLY A 84 5.39 -9.89 1.07
CA GLY A 84 5.81 -8.87 2.02
C GLY A 84 5.17 -7.51 1.74
N PHE A 85 5.05 -7.13 0.46
CA PHE A 85 4.33 -5.92 0.05
C PHE A 85 2.86 -5.97 0.46
N ILE A 86 2.13 -7.04 0.13
CA ILE A 86 0.70 -7.17 0.46
C ILE A 86 0.50 -7.09 1.98
N LEU A 87 1.24 -7.90 2.75
CA LEU A 87 1.13 -7.93 4.21
C LEU A 87 1.52 -6.59 4.83
N GLY A 88 2.63 -5.99 4.38
CA GLY A 88 3.09 -4.70 4.86
C GLY A 88 2.07 -3.59 4.58
N GLN A 89 1.52 -3.54 3.38
CA GLN A 89 0.48 -2.57 3.02
C GLN A 89 -0.80 -2.77 3.82
N MET A 90 -1.23 -4.02 4.07
CA MET A 90 -2.39 -4.28 4.94
C MET A 90 -2.14 -3.77 6.37
N MET A 91 -0.99 -4.07 6.95
CA MET A 91 -0.65 -3.61 8.31
C MET A 91 -0.61 -2.08 8.40
N VAL A 92 0.03 -1.41 7.44
CA VAL A 92 0.14 0.06 7.45
C VAL A 92 -1.22 0.71 7.19
N CYS A 93 -2.01 0.22 6.23
CA CYS A 93 -3.34 0.77 5.97
C CYS A 93 -4.27 0.56 7.16
N LEU A 94 -4.24 -0.59 7.83
CA LEU A 94 -5.01 -0.81 9.06
C LEU A 94 -4.56 0.12 10.18
N ALA A 95 -3.25 0.33 10.37
CA ALA A 95 -2.74 1.25 11.37
C ALA A 95 -3.18 2.71 11.11
N VAL A 96 -3.10 3.17 9.86
CA VAL A 96 -3.59 4.49 9.45
C VAL A 96 -5.10 4.59 9.64
N TRP A 97 -5.85 3.54 9.28
CA TRP A 97 -7.29 3.49 9.44
C TRP A 97 -7.71 3.60 10.91
N PHE A 98 -7.18 2.74 11.77
CA PHE A 98 -7.44 2.79 13.22
C PHE A 98 -7.02 4.12 13.84
N GLY A 99 -5.82 4.61 13.51
CA GLY A 99 -5.28 5.86 14.04
C GLY A 99 -6.13 7.08 13.63
N SER A 100 -6.56 7.15 12.38
CA SER A 100 -7.43 8.23 11.92
C SER A 100 -8.86 8.11 12.45
N CYS A 101 -9.39 6.90 12.66
CA CYS A 101 -10.65 6.74 13.38
C CYS A 101 -10.55 7.29 14.80
N LEU A 102 -9.48 6.98 15.54
CA LEU A 102 -9.26 7.53 16.88
C LEU A 102 -9.17 9.06 16.88
N LEU A 103 -8.51 9.67 15.90
CA LEU A 103 -8.33 11.12 15.82
C LEU A 103 -9.58 11.88 15.35
N LEU A 104 -10.42 11.27 14.52
CA LEU A 104 -11.60 11.91 13.91
C LEU A 104 -12.89 11.65 14.69
N ILE A 105 -12.92 10.59 15.51
CA ILE A 105 -14.08 10.22 16.33
C ILE A 105 -13.92 10.73 17.78
N SER A 106 -12.70 11.09 18.22
CA SER A 106 -12.47 11.76 19.52
C SER A 106 -12.92 13.21 19.50
#